data_AF-A0AAN7SLH6-F1
#
_entry.id   AF-A0AAN7SLH6-F1
#
_cell.length_a   1.000
_cell.length_b   1.000
_cell.length_c   1.000
_cell.angle_alpha   90.00
_cell.angle_beta   90.00
_cell.angle_gamma   90.00
#
_symmetry.space_group_name_H-M   'P 1'
#
loop_
_entity.id
_entity.type
_entity.pdbx_description
1 polymer ?
#
loop_
_entity_poly.entity_id
_entity_poly.type
_entity_poly.pdbx_seq_one_letter_code
_entity_poly.pdbx_strand_id
1 'polypeptide(L)'
;MRYLRKIKGITRLDRVRNENITEQLKVKPILTLVEERQLGWMGHLLRMDDNRIAKRVYEARTERKNAVGRPRRKWEEQVKIAAENRNIQWRKSKEPDKRQKDLE
;
A
#
# COMPACT_ATOMS: atom_id res chain seq x y z
N MET A 1 17.59 -1.41 -11.19
CA MET A 1 18.19 -0.14 -10.72
C MET A 1 19.41 0.24 -11.59
N ARG A 2 19.20 0.72 -12.82
CA ARG A 2 20.30 1.03 -13.76
C ARG A 2 21.10 2.28 -13.34
N TYR A 3 20.39 3.32 -12.88
CA TYR A 3 20.98 4.58 -12.47
C TYR A 3 21.93 4.43 -11.27
N LEU A 4 21.48 3.82 -10.16
CA LEU A 4 22.31 3.59 -8.98
C LEU A 4 23.52 2.70 -9.26
N ARG A 5 23.35 1.70 -10.14
CA ARG A 5 24.45 0.87 -10.62
C ARG A 5 25.51 1.68 -11.36
N LYS A 6 25.09 2.59 -12.23
CA LYS A 6 26.00 3.49 -12.96
C LYS A 6 26.76 4.42 -12.02
N ILE A 7 26.10 5.02 -11.02
CA ILE A 7 26.76 5.87 -10.00
C ILE A 7 27.87 5.11 -9.29
N LYS A 8 27.60 3.85 -8.94
CA LYS A 8 28.54 3.01 -8.21
C LYS A 8 29.56 2.28 -9.10
N GLY A 9 29.48 2.43 -10.42
CA GLY A 9 30.35 1.71 -11.37
C GLY A 9 30.10 0.18 -11.44
N ILE A 10 28.95 -0.29 -10.97
CA ILE A 10 28.62 -1.73 -10.91
C ILE A 10 27.77 -2.12 -12.12
N THR A 11 28.12 -3.22 -12.77
CA THR A 11 27.40 -3.80 -13.90
C THR A 11 26.42 -4.89 -13.45
N ARG A 12 25.76 -5.56 -14.41
CA ARG A 12 24.97 -6.77 -14.11
C ARG A 12 25.83 -8.03 -13.95
N LEU A 13 27.05 -8.03 -14.49
CA LEU A 13 27.96 -9.17 -14.44
C LEU A 13 28.51 -9.40 -13.04
N ASP A 14 28.61 -8.33 -12.24
CA ASP A 14 29.08 -8.41 -10.85
C ASP A 14 28.11 -9.16 -9.92
N ARG A 15 26.90 -9.49 -10.39
CA ARG A 15 25.86 -10.25 -9.64
C ARG A 15 25.54 -9.71 -8.24
N VAL A 16 25.90 -8.46 -7.97
CA VAL A 16 25.60 -7.78 -6.69
C VAL A 16 24.09 -7.56 -6.57
N ARG A 17 23.52 -7.88 -5.41
CA ARG A 17 22.10 -7.65 -5.09
C ARG A 17 21.76 -6.16 -5.08
N ASN A 18 20.51 -5.81 -5.39
CA ASN A 18 20.11 -4.40 -5.43
C ASN A 18 20.10 -3.79 -4.02
N GLU A 19 19.76 -4.58 -3.01
CA GLU A 19 19.73 -4.21 -1.59
C GLU A 19 21.10 -3.69 -1.14
N ASN A 20 22.18 -4.40 -1.48
CA ASN A 20 23.56 -3.99 -1.19
C ASN A 20 23.95 -2.69 -1.90
N ILE A 21 23.38 -2.40 -3.07
CA ILE A 21 23.66 -1.15 -3.80
C ILE A 21 22.95 0.01 -3.13
N THR A 22 21.67 -0.15 -2.77
CA THR A 22 20.91 0.88 -2.06
C THR A 22 21.48 1.17 -0.68
N GLU A 23 21.92 0.14 0.05
CA GLU A 23 22.54 0.28 1.37
C GLU A 23 23.84 1.07 1.30
N GLN A 24 24.75 0.71 0.38
CA GLN A 24 26.03 1.42 0.23
C GLN A 24 25.85 2.87 -0.24
N LEU A 25 24.82 3.15 -1.04
CA LEU A 25 24.49 4.52 -1.46
C LEU A 25 23.60 5.25 -0.44
N LYS A 26 23.23 4.61 0.68
CA LYS A 26 22.31 5.14 1.71
C LYS A 26 20.99 5.66 1.12
N VAL A 27 20.51 5.01 0.06
CA VAL A 27 19.25 5.34 -0.61
C VAL A 27 18.14 4.43 -0.09
N LYS A 28 17.02 5.02 0.33
CA LYS A 28 15.82 4.24 0.71
C LYS A 28 15.32 3.40 -0.47
N PRO A 29 15.02 2.10 -0.27
CA PRO A 29 14.36 1.29 -1.30
C PRO A 29 13.03 1.90 -1.74
N ILE A 30 12.74 1.82 -3.04
CA ILE A 30 11.52 2.42 -3.60
C ILE A 30 10.24 1.81 -3.02
N LEU A 31 10.25 0.51 -2.72
CA LEU A 31 9.11 -0.16 -2.12
C LEU A 31 8.77 0.43 -0.75
N THR A 32 9.77 0.75 0.06
CA THR A 32 9.59 1.40 1.37
C THR A 32 8.94 2.78 1.23
N LEU A 33 9.31 3.57 0.22
CA LEU A 33 8.69 4.87 -0.06
C LEU A 33 7.24 4.73 -0.50
N VAL A 34 6.94 3.75 -1.35
CA VAL A 34 5.57 3.46 -1.80
C VAL A 34 4.70 3.06 -0.62
N GLU A 35 5.16 2.15 0.24
CA GLU A 35 4.46 1.74 1.45
C GLU A 35 4.23 2.92 2.41
N GLU A 36 5.25 3.78 2.65
CA GLU A 36 5.12 5.00 3.48
C GLU A 36 3.99 5.90 2.95
N ARG A 37 3.95 6.12 1.63
CA ARG A 37 2.94 6.97 0.99
C ARG A 37 1.55 6.35 1.03
N GLN A 38 1.45 5.04 0.82
CA GLN A 38 0.19 4.29 0.90
C GLN A 38 -0.42 4.37 2.30
N LEU A 39 0.39 4.15 3.33
CA LEU A 39 -0.05 4.25 4.73
C LEU A 39 -0.43 5.69 5.11
N GLY A 40 0.36 6.68 4.68
CA GLY A 40 0.05 8.09 4.90
C GLY A 40 -1.28 8.50 4.26
N TRP A 41 -1.52 8.08 3.01
CA TRP A 41 -2.77 8.36 2.31
C TRP A 41 -3.96 7.66 2.96
N MET A 42 -3.82 6.39 3.35
CA MET A 42 -4.85 5.66 4.09
C MET A 42 -5.20 6.38 5.41
N GLY A 43 -4.18 6.75 6.20
CA GLY A 43 -4.41 7.48 7.45
C GLY A 43 -5.12 8.81 7.22
N HIS A 44 -4.77 9.53 6.15
CA HIS A 44 -5.46 10.75 5.77
C HIS A 44 -6.92 10.48 5.38
N LEU A 45 -7.17 9.47 4.55
CA LEU A 45 -8.50 9.06 4.11
C LEU A 45 -9.39 8.62 5.27
N LEU A 46 -8.84 7.93 6.28
CA LEU A 46 -9.59 7.56 7.48
C LEU A 46 -9.98 8.75 8.35
N ARG A 47 -9.16 9.81 8.37
CA ARG A 47 -9.44 11.07 9.09
C ARG A 47 -10.27 12.07 8.28
N MET A 48 -10.47 11.84 6.98
CA MET A 48 -11.32 12.70 6.16
C MET A 48 -12.77 12.63 6.62
N ASP A 49 -13.45 13.77 6.52
CA ASP A 49 -14.89 13.88 6.70
C ASP A 49 -15.66 13.02 5.67
N ASP A 50 -16.77 12.43 6.12
CA ASP A 50 -17.58 11.50 5.33
C ASP A 50 -18.26 12.17 4.12
N ASN A 51 -18.39 13.51 4.09
CA ASN A 51 -18.92 14.22 2.91
C ASN A 51 -17.91 14.34 1.77
N ARG A 52 -16.62 14.08 2.02
CA ARG A 52 -15.58 14.20 1.00
C ARG A 52 -15.72 13.08 -0.02
N ILE A 53 -15.69 13.43 -1.30
CA ILE A 53 -15.84 12.48 -2.42
C ILE A 53 -14.86 11.31 -2.31
N ALA A 54 -13.60 11.57 -1.94
CA ALA A 54 -12.59 10.52 -1.79
C ALA A 54 -12.96 9.46 -0.73
N LYS A 55 -13.52 9.90 0.41
CA LYS A 55 -14.00 9.04 1.49
C LYS A 55 -15.21 8.23 1.05
N ARG A 56 -16.19 8.89 0.43
CA ARG A 56 -17.40 8.26 -0.13
C ARG A 56 -17.08 7.20 -1.19
N VAL A 57 -16.15 7.50 -2.11
CA VAL A 57 -15.72 6.56 -3.16
C VAL A 57 -14.98 5.37 -2.57
N TYR A 58 -14.16 5.58 -1.54
CA TYR A 58 -13.48 4.49 -0.84
C TYR A 58 -14.47 3.56 -0.14
N GLU A 59 -15.49 4.11 0.51
CA GLU A 59 -16.53 3.33 1.20
C GLU A 59 -17.52 2.66 0.23
N ALA A 60 -17.72 3.26 -0.95
CA ALA A 60 -18.54 2.69 -2.01
C ALA A 60 -17.93 1.37 -2.51
N ARG A 61 -18.47 0.24 -2.02
CA ARG A 61 -18.15 -1.09 -2.53
C ARG A 61 -18.80 -1.29 -3.89
N THR A 62 -18.05 -1.02 -4.96
CA THR A 62 -18.51 -1.35 -6.32
C THR A 62 -18.18 -2.80 -6.65
N GLU A 63 -19.20 -3.60 -6.94
CA GLU A 63 -19.02 -4.92 -7.54
C GLU A 63 -18.63 -4.74 -9.01
N ARG A 64 -17.35 -4.96 -9.34
CA ARG A 64 -16.87 -5.02 -10.72
C ARG A 64 -16.49 -6.46 -11.04
N LYS A 65 -16.81 -6.90 -12.26
CA LYS A 65 -16.27 -8.15 -12.81
C LYS A 65 -14.74 -8.01 -12.92
N ASN A 66 -14.02 -9.00 -12.39
CA ASN A 66 -12.57 -9.05 -12.51
C ASN A 66 -12.18 -9.34 -13.96
N ALA A 67 -11.06 -8.77 -14.41
CA ALA A 67 -10.49 -9.13 -15.70
C ALA A 67 -10.06 -10.60 -15.71
N VAL A 68 -10.08 -11.23 -16.89
CA VAL A 68 -9.60 -12.61 -17.09
C VAL A 68 -8.10 -12.68 -16.81
N GLY A 69 -7.67 -13.67 -16.01
CA GLY A 69 -6.28 -13.87 -15.60
C GLY A 69 -6.04 -13.57 -14.11
N ARG A 70 -4.77 -13.42 -13.70
CA ARG A 70 -4.42 -13.09 -12.30
C ARG A 70 -4.85 -11.65 -12.00
N PRO A 71 -5.81 -11.43 -11.09
CA PRO A 71 -6.23 -10.08 -10.74
C PRO A 71 -5.05 -9.32 -10.11
N ARG A 72 -4.92 -8.05 -10.45
CA ARG A 72 -4.01 -7.15 -9.73
C ARG A 72 -4.49 -7.05 -8.28
N ARG A 73 -3.55 -7.03 -7.34
CA ARG A 73 -3.85 -6.74 -5.94
C ARG A 73 -4.56 -5.40 -5.83
N LYS A 74 -5.63 -5.35 -5.05
CA LYS A 74 -6.35 -4.10 -4.77
C LYS A 74 -5.48 -3.18 -3.93
N TRP A 75 -5.72 -1.88 -4.01
CA TRP A 75 -4.97 -0.90 -3.21
C TRP A 75 -5.12 -1.17 -1.70
N GLU A 76 -6.33 -1.50 -1.22
CA GLU A 76 -6.57 -1.90 0.18
C GLU A 76 -5.71 -3.10 0.62
N GLU A 77 -5.56 -4.10 -0.25
CA GLU A 77 -4.74 -5.28 0.03
C GLU A 77 -3.26 -4.92 0.14
N GLN A 78 -2.78 -3.99 -0.70
CA GLN A 78 -1.41 -3.49 -0.63
C GLN A 78 -1.17 -2.71 0.66
N VAL A 79 -2.12 -1.86 1.08
CA VAL A 79 -2.05 -1.12 2.35
C VAL A 79 -2.03 -2.08 3.54
N LYS A 80 -2.84 -3.15 3.50
CA LYS A 80 -2.85 -4.18 4.55
C LYS A 80 -1.48 -4.85 4.69
N ILE A 81 -0.88 -5.28 3.57
CA ILE A 81 0.46 -5.87 3.56
C ILE A 81 1.51 -4.87 4.09
N ALA A 82 1.43 -3.61 3.65
CA ALA A 82 2.34 -2.56 4.11
C ALA A 82 2.23 -2.31 5.63
N ALA A 83 1.03 -2.40 6.20
CA ALA A 83 0.80 -2.27 7.63
C ALA A 83 1.36 -3.48 8.41
N GLU A 84 1.11 -4.70 7.91
CA GLU A 84 1.64 -5.95 8.48
C GLU A 84 3.18 -5.98 8.47
N ASN A 85 3.81 -5.61 7.35
CA ASN A 85 5.27 -5.50 7.22
C ASN A 85 5.90 -4.56 8.27
N ARG A 86 5.12 -3.65 8.84
CA ARG A 86 5.58 -2.64 9.81
C ARG A 86 5.04 -2.86 11.21
N ASN A 87 4.38 -3.99 11.48
CA ASN A 87 3.71 -4.29 12.75
C ASN A 87 2.75 -3.19 13.21
N ILE A 88 2.14 -2.46 12.26
CA ILE A 88 1.14 -1.45 12.58
C ILE A 88 -0.16 -2.20 12.85
N GLN A 89 -0.53 -2.29 14.13
CA GLN A 89 -1.81 -2.87 14.54
C GLN A 89 -2.95 -2.04 13.93
N TRP A 90 -3.56 -2.62 12.91
CA TRP A 90 -4.74 -2.11 12.27
C TRP A 90 -5.92 -2.19 13.25
N ARG A 91 -6.56 -1.06 13.54
CA ARG A 91 -7.84 -1.03 14.24
C ARG A 91 -8.96 -1.12 13.21
N LYS A 92 -9.68 -2.25 13.18
CA LYS A 92 -10.97 -2.39 12.50
C LYS A 92 -11.85 -1.20 12.89
N SER A 93 -11.98 -0.21 12.02
CA SER A 93 -12.85 0.93 12.28
C SER A 93 -14.16 0.69 11.55
N LYS A 94 -15.23 0.51 12.36
CA LYS A 94 -16.63 0.21 12.05
C LYS A 94 -16.88 -1.18 11.45
N GLU A 95 -16.84 -2.22 12.29
CA GLU A 95 -17.83 -3.30 12.12
C GLU A 95 -19.22 -2.64 12.28
N PRO A 96 -20.16 -2.81 11.33
CA PRO A 96 -21.53 -2.35 11.56
C PRO A 96 -22.06 -3.10 12.77
N ASP A 97 -22.63 -2.38 13.73
CA ASP A 97 -23.29 -2.96 14.88
C ASP A 97 -24.39 -3.90 14.35
N LYS A 98 -24.21 -5.21 14.56
CA LYS A 98 -25.12 -6.25 14.05
C LYS A 98 -26.52 -6.15 14.66
N ARG A 99 -26.75 -5.24 15.61
CA ARG A 99 -28.02 -5.03 16.32
C ARG A 99 -29.07 -4.22 15.56
N GLN A 100 -28.71 -3.54 14.47
CA GLN A 100 -29.66 -2.70 13.72
C GLN A 100 -30.35 -3.38 12.54
N LYS A 101 -30.09 -4.68 12.32
CA LYS A 101 -30.68 -5.44 11.21
C LYS A 101 -31.96 -6.22 11.57
N ASP A 102 -32.38 -6.17 12.83
CA ASP A 102 -33.50 -6.96 13.36
C ASP A 102 -34.77 -6.11 13.64
N LEU A 103 -34.88 -4.91 13.04
CA LEU A 103 -36.00 -3.98 13.27
C LEU A 103 -36.70 -3.48 11.98
N GLU A 104 -36.48 -4.15 10.84
CA GLU A 104 -37.32 -4.02 9.64
C GLU A 104 -38.09 -5.31 9.34
#